data_AF-A0A7Y9XQA3-F1
#
_entry.id   AF-A0A7Y9XQA3-F1
#
_cell.length_a   1.000
_cell.length_b   1.000
_cell.length_c   1.000
_cell.angle_alpha   90.00
_cell.angle_beta   90.00
_cell.angle_gamma   90.00
#
_symmetry.space_group_name_H-M   'P 1'
#
loop_
_entity.id
_entity.type
_entity.pdbx_description
1 polymer ?
#
loop_
_entity_poly.entity_id
_entity_poly.type
_entity_poly.pdbx_seq_one_letter_code
_entity_poly.pdbx_strand_id
1 'polypeptide(L)' 'MSASDIQWADVVFVMEHKHKSRLLADFARLLSHKRLHVLDIPDEYQYMDAELVQIFEESVAAYLGLD' A
#
# COMPACT_ATOMS: atom_id res chain seq x y z
N MET A 1 4.77 0.85 12.08
CA MET A 1 3.33 0.58 11.84
C MET A 1 2.82 -0.26 12.99
N SER A 2 1.70 0.16 13.58
CA SER A 2 1.01 -0.47 14.70
C SER A 2 -0.27 -1.15 14.24
N ALA A 3 -0.85 -2.01 15.10
CA ALA A 3 -2.16 -2.62 14.86
C ALA A 3 -3.29 -1.59 14.73
N SER A 4 -3.14 -0.41 15.36
CA SER A 4 -4.11 0.68 15.29
C SER A 4 -4.14 1.32 13.90
N ASP A 5 -2.97 1.47 13.26
CA ASP A 5 -2.86 2.03 11.91
C ASP A 5 -3.64 1.16 10.91
N ILE A 6 -3.48 -0.16 11.01
CA ILE A 6 -4.23 -1.09 10.15
C ILE A 6 -5.71 -0.99 10.43
N GLN A 7 -6.14 -0.99 11.69
CA GLN A 7 -7.55 -0.92 12.06
C GLN A 7 -8.23 0.34 11.53
N TRP A 8 -7.53 1.48 11.56
CA TRP A 8 -8.05 2.76 11.07
C TRP A 8 -8.14 2.81 9.54
N ALA A 9 -7.21 2.18 8.81
CA ALA A 9 -7.16 2.27 7.35
C ALA A 9 -8.27 1.46 6.66
N ASP A 10 -9.05 2.06 5.77
CA ASP A 10 -10.01 1.35 4.91
C ASP A 10 -9.31 0.55 3.80
N VAL A 11 -8.22 1.13 3.26
CA VAL A 11 -7.39 0.56 2.20
C VAL A 11 -5.93 0.69 2.58
N VAL A 12 -5.16 -0.35 2.31
CA VAL A 12 -3.71 -0.40 2.55
C VAL A 12 -3.01 -0.65 1.23
N PHE A 13 -2.07 0.23 0.88
CA PHE A 13 -1.19 0.05 -0.26
C PHE A 13 0.21 -0.28 0.23
N VAL A 14 0.87 -1.22 -0.43
CA VAL A 14 2.29 -1.52 -0.22
C VAL A 14 3.04 -1.49 -1.53
N MET A 15 4.30 -1.07 -1.47
CA MET A 15 5.13 -0.95 -2.68
C MET A 15 5.42 -2.32 -3.29
N GLU A 16 5.92 -3.27 -2.49
CA GLU A 16 6.38 -4.57 -2.97
C GLU A 16 5.68 -5.74 -2.26
N HIS A 17 5.71 -6.91 -2.89
CA HIS A 17 5.18 -8.16 -2.33
C HIS A 17 5.79 -8.53 -0.98
N LYS A 18 7.07 -8.23 -0.75
CA LYS A 18 7.75 -8.50 0.53
C LYS A 18 7.09 -7.75 1.70
N HIS A 19 6.59 -6.54 1.45
CA HIS A 19 5.86 -5.76 2.46
C HIS A 19 4.51 -6.39 2.79
N LYS A 20 3.77 -6.86 1.77
CA LYS A 20 2.52 -7.62 1.98
C LYS A 20 2.74 -8.87 2.82
N SER A 21 3.77 -9.66 2.50
CA SER A 21 4.09 -10.87 3.26
C SER A 21 4.38 -10.57 4.74
N ARG A 22 5.13 -9.49 5.01
CA ARG A 22 5.41 -9.05 6.38
C ARG A 22 4.14 -8.61 7.12
N LEU A 23 3.29 -7.83 6.46
CA LEU A 23 2.00 -7.41 7.02
C LEU A 23 1.09 -8.59 7.35
N LEU A 24 1.03 -9.59 6.47
CA LEU A 24 0.23 -10.79 6.72
C LEU A 24 0.81 -11.62 7.87
N ALA A 25 2.14 -11.73 7.98
CA ALA A 25 2.76 -12.44 9.10
C ALA A 25 2.42 -11.80 10.45
N ASP A 26 2.46 -10.47 10.53
CA ASP A 26 2.29 -9.73 11.79
C ASP A 26 0.80 -9.44 12.11
N PHE A 27 -0.05 -9.29 11.09
CA PHE A 27 -1.41 -8.77 11.24
C PHE A 27 -2.49 -9.47 10.40
N ALA A 28 -2.30 -10.75 10.02
CA ALA A 28 -3.24 -11.53 9.21
C ALA A 28 -4.72 -11.33 9.59
N ARG A 29 -5.01 -11.38 10.90
CA ARG A 29 -6.38 -11.26 11.41
C ARG A 29 -6.99 -9.88 11.14
N LEU A 30 -6.23 -8.81 11.30
CA LEU A 30 -6.70 -7.44 11.07
C LEU A 30 -6.85 -7.13 9.57
N LEU A 31 -6.04 -7.76 8.74
CA LEU A 31 -6.05 -7.58 7.28
C LEU A 31 -7.11 -8.41 6.56
N SER A 32 -7.63 -9.46 7.21
CA SER A 32 -8.62 -10.39 6.61
C SER A 32 -9.87 -9.71 6.06
N HIS A 33 -10.23 -8.53 6.58
CA HIS A 33 -11.39 -7.75 6.15
C HIS A 33 -11.02 -6.42 5.47
N LYS A 34 -9.74 -6.20 5.16
CA LYS A 34 -9.25 -4.94 4.59
C LYS A 34 -8.73 -5.13 3.17
N ARG A 35 -8.84 -4.09 2.36
CA ARG A 35 -8.32 -4.08 1.00
C ARG A 35 -6.82 -3.81 1.04
N LEU A 36 -6.02 -4.81 0.67
CA LEU A 36 -4.56 -4.73 0.63
C LEU A 36 -4.07 -4.86 -0.82
N HIS A 37 -3.52 -3.78 -1.36
CA HIS A 37 -3.01 -3.68 -2.72
C HIS A 37 -1.48 -3.62 -2.73
N VAL A 38 -0.87 -4.30 -3.69
CA VAL A 38 0.57 -4.21 -3.96
C VAL A 38 0.71 -3.38 -5.24
N LEU A 39 1.48 -2.31 -5.19
CA LEU A 39 1.68 -1.41 -6.33
C LEU A 39 2.78 -1.90 -7.29
N ASP A 40 3.59 -2.85 -6.86
CA ASP A 40 4.75 -3.39 -7.60
C ASP A 40 5.78 -2.31 -7.95
N ILE A 41 5.97 -1.36 -7.03
CA ILE A 41 6.89 -0.24 -7.16
C ILE A 41 8.18 -0.56 -6.41
N PRO A 42 9.36 -0.50 -7.05
CA PRO A 42 10.63 -0.73 -6.37
C PRO A 42 11.01 0.40 -5.42
N ASP A 43 11.75 0.08 -4.36
CA ASP A 43 12.28 1.03 -3.36
C ASP A 43 13.58 1.70 -3.85
N GLU A 44 13.54 2.26 -5.06
CA GLU A 44 14.69 2.94 -5.70
C GLU A 44 14.49 4.46 -5.85
N TYR A 45 13.33 4.97 -5.44
CA TYR A 45 12.96 6.37 -5.56
C TYR A 45 13.45 7.19 -4.37
N GLN A 46 13.91 8.41 -4.66
CA GLN A 46 14.24 9.36 -3.60
C GLN A 46 12.99 10.00 -2.99
N TYR A 47 13.19 10.62 -1.83
CA TYR A 47 12.12 11.37 -1.18
C TYR A 47 11.60 12.47 -2.11
N MET A 48 10.29 12.44 -2.39
CA MET A 48 9.59 13.34 -3.32
C MET A 48 10.08 13.28 -4.78
N ASP A 49 10.57 12.12 -5.22
CA ASP A 49 10.82 11.89 -6.63
C ASP A 49 9.55 12.12 -7.46
N ALA A 50 9.65 12.94 -8.51
CA ALA A 50 8.51 13.28 -9.34
C ALA A 50 7.96 12.07 -10.10
N GLU A 51 8.82 11.11 -10.48
CA GLU A 51 8.38 9.88 -11.15
C GLU A 51 7.51 9.04 -10.21
N LEU A 52 7.93 8.89 -8.95
CA LEU A 52 7.16 8.17 -7.94
C LEU A 52 5.79 8.82 -7.68
N VAL A 53 5.75 10.15 -7.63
CA VAL A 53 4.48 10.88 -7.46
C VAL A 53 3.54 10.61 -8.63
N GLN A 54 4.01 10.67 -9.87
CA GLN A 54 3.17 10.36 -11.04
C GLN A 54 2.64 8.92 -11.00
N ILE A 55 3.51 7.94 -10.67
CA ILE A 55 3.09 6.54 -10.55
C ILE A 55 1.98 6.38 -9.51
N PHE A 56 2.07 7.09 -8.37
CA PHE A 56 1.02 7.08 -7.36
C PHE A 56 -0.27 7.73 -7.85
N GLU A 57 -0.21 8.89 -8.52
CA GLU A 57 -1.41 9.55 -9.04
C GLU A 57 -2.16 8.64 -10.03
N GLU A 58 -1.45 7.96 -10.93
CA GLU A 58 -2.05 7.04 -11.90
C GLU A 58 -2.57 5.76 -11.25
N SER A 59 -1.75 5.11 -10.43
CA SER A 59 -2.08 3.80 -9.86
C SER A 59 -3.16 3.90 -8.78
N VAL A 60 -3.01 4.85 -7.85
CA VAL A 60 -3.92 4.97 -6.71
C VAL A 60 -5.30 5.46 -7.16
N ALA A 61 -5.38 6.36 -8.14
CA ALA A 61 -6.66 6.79 -8.72
C ALA A 61 -7.44 5.60 -9.29
N ALA A 62 -6.77 4.73 -10.04
CA ALA A 62 -7.38 3.52 -10.61
C ALA A 62 -7.90 2.56 -9.52
N TYR A 63 -7.17 2.40 -8.41
CA TYR A 63 -7.60 1.54 -7.31
C TYR A 63 -8.77 2.10 -6.48
N LEU A 64 -8.86 3.43 -6.40
CA LEU A 64 -9.94 4.12 -5.67
C LEU A 64 -11.17 4.39 -6.56
N GLY A 65 -11.06 4.17 -7.87
CA GLY A 65 -12.14 4.46 -8.83
C GLY A 65 -12.41 5.96 -8.94
N LEU A 66 -11.36 6.77 -8.89
CA LEU A 66 -11.41 8.23 -8.99
C LEU A 66 -11.25 8.75 -10.44
N ASP A 67 -11.33 7.85 -11.43
CA ASP A 67 -11.32 8.18 -12.88
C ASP A 67 -12.46 9.12 -13.30
#